data_AF-A0A1V5NDY8-F1
#
_entry.id   AF-A0A1V5NDY8-F1
#
_cell.length_a   1.000
_cell.length_b   1.000
_cell.length_c   1.000
_cell.angle_alpha   90.00
_cell.angle_beta   90.00
_cell.angle_gamma   90.00
#
_symmetry.space_group_name_H-M   'P 1'
#
loop_
_entity.id
_entity.type
_entity.pdbx_description
1 polymer ?
#
loop_
_entity_poly.entity_id
_entity_poly.type
_entity_poly.pdbx_seq_one_letter_code
_entity_poly.pdbx_strand_id
1 'polypeptide(L)'
;MESIAAEARPYIETLGLRWVITCEQVPDPLISDMMSDKKTQSHHLMIGARPGTLSRQISLVRLLCRASLAEQVDPALSTRIVVADRPSASPDEIKALGGEIDHLRNAWQVVEVWTGDVLALHWPQLLQQELYRIGEVCDEVQATGGWSQFAPPAGLPILARYVAQAARHRIPVPSLDTVLSGIAKHYPVYPGTINTYETIAELCCLYQQLPGISGNRTRDLTVLERSVNKVVRLLELPISPRLMVDADNAVWVL
;
A
#
# COMPACT_ATOMS: atom_id res chain seq x y z
N MET A 1 6.49 13.16 -25.67
CA MET A 1 6.18 12.67 -24.31
C MET A 1 7.19 13.30 -23.39
N GLU A 2 6.75 14.07 -22.39
CA GLU A 2 7.65 14.49 -21.32
C GLU A 2 8.13 13.23 -20.59
N SER A 3 9.41 13.20 -20.25
CA SER A 3 9.97 12.11 -19.43
C SER A 3 9.27 12.08 -18.08
N ILE A 4 8.95 10.90 -17.54
CA ILE A 4 8.40 10.74 -16.19
C ILE A 4 9.27 11.47 -15.15
N ALA A 5 10.58 11.55 -15.38
CA ALA A 5 11.48 12.32 -14.52
C ALA A 5 11.17 13.84 -14.49
N ALA A 6 10.72 14.41 -15.61
CA ALA A 6 10.29 15.80 -15.67
C ALA A 6 8.96 16.01 -14.93
N GLU A 7 8.02 15.06 -15.06
CA GLU A 7 6.75 15.07 -14.31
C GLU A 7 6.98 14.93 -12.80
N ALA A 8 7.98 14.15 -12.38
CA ALA A 8 8.31 13.90 -10.98
C ALA A 8 8.93 15.11 -10.27
N ARG A 9 9.72 15.92 -10.98
CA ARG A 9 10.52 17.03 -10.41
C ARG A 9 9.76 17.95 -9.44
N PRO A 10 8.59 18.54 -9.76
CA PRO A 10 7.88 19.43 -8.84
C PRO A 10 7.45 18.75 -7.53
N TYR A 11 7.17 17.44 -7.57
CA TYR A 11 6.80 16.67 -6.38
C TYR A 11 8.03 16.34 -5.52
N ILE A 12 9.15 16.01 -6.16
CA ILE A 12 10.44 15.76 -5.52
C ILE A 12 10.87 17.00 -4.73
N GLU A 13 10.79 18.17 -5.35
CA GLU A 13 11.13 19.46 -4.72
C GLU A 13 10.21 19.78 -3.53
N THR A 14 8.89 19.59 -3.70
CA THR A 14 7.90 19.80 -2.62
C THR A 14 8.14 18.88 -1.42
N LEU A 15 8.49 17.62 -1.65
CA LEU A 15 8.75 16.63 -0.60
C LEU A 15 10.15 16.74 0.01
N GLY A 16 11.03 17.56 -0.58
CA GLY A 16 12.41 17.72 -0.14
C GLY A 16 13.22 16.41 -0.21
N LEU A 17 12.93 15.55 -1.19
CA LEU A 17 13.64 14.27 -1.37
C LEU A 17 15.10 14.54 -1.73
N ARG A 18 16.02 13.85 -1.06
CA ARG A 18 17.47 14.05 -1.19
C ARG A 18 18.15 12.90 -1.90
N TRP A 19 17.55 11.72 -1.88
CA TRP A 19 18.11 10.53 -2.51
C TRP A 19 17.96 10.62 -4.03
N VAL A 20 18.82 9.90 -4.76
CA VAL A 20 18.78 9.88 -6.22
C VAL A 20 17.53 9.15 -6.68
N ILE A 21 16.69 9.79 -7.47
CA ILE A 21 15.43 9.20 -7.95
C ILE A 21 15.57 8.81 -9.41
N THR A 22 15.36 7.54 -9.70
CA THR A 22 15.26 7.01 -11.05
C THR A 22 13.82 6.55 -11.31
N CYS A 23 13.26 6.96 -12.45
CA CYS A 23 11.91 6.59 -12.83
C CYS A 23 11.96 5.78 -14.13
N GLU A 24 11.37 4.59 -14.09
CA GLU A 24 11.21 3.70 -15.24
C GLU A 24 9.73 3.53 -15.57
N GLN A 25 9.40 3.67 -16.86
CA GLN A 25 8.07 3.31 -17.34
C GLN A 25 8.06 1.83 -17.72
N VAL A 26 7.17 1.06 -17.11
CA VAL A 26 7.02 -0.37 -17.42
C VAL A 26 5.78 -0.62 -18.29
N PRO A 27 5.78 -1.64 -19.18
CA PRO A 27 4.66 -1.88 -20.10
C PRO A 27 3.34 -2.23 -19.41
N ASP A 28 3.42 -2.96 -18.29
CA ASP A 28 2.24 -3.39 -17.55
C ASP A 28 1.62 -2.18 -16.80
N PRO A 29 0.37 -1.77 -17.13
CA PRO A 29 -0.27 -0.63 -16.48
C PRO A 29 -0.59 -0.86 -15.00
N LEU A 30 -0.59 -2.11 -14.53
CA LEU A 30 -0.93 -2.44 -13.14
C LEU A 30 0.26 -2.27 -12.21
N ILE A 31 1.49 -2.34 -12.73
CA ILE A 31 2.70 -2.23 -11.92
C ILE A 31 2.88 -0.78 -11.46
N SER A 32 3.03 -0.60 -10.15
CA SER A 32 3.43 0.67 -9.53
C SER A 32 4.19 0.31 -8.26
N ASP A 33 5.51 0.30 -8.38
CA ASP A 33 6.41 -0.25 -7.37
C ASP A 33 7.64 0.66 -7.20
N MET A 34 8.32 0.55 -6.08
CA MET A 34 9.47 1.35 -5.70
C MET A 34 10.45 0.52 -4.89
N MET A 35 11.73 0.73 -5.17
CA MET A 35 12.83 0.22 -4.36
C MET A 35 13.59 1.40 -3.76
N SER A 36 13.98 1.27 -2.49
CA SER A 36 14.85 2.22 -1.81
C SER A 36 16.12 1.50 -1.34
N ASP A 37 17.27 2.10 -1.59
CA ASP A 37 18.56 1.61 -1.09
C ASP A 37 19.27 2.72 -0.32
N LYS A 38 19.43 2.50 0.99
CA LYS A 38 20.07 3.44 1.90
C LYS A 38 21.57 3.57 1.66
N LYS A 39 22.25 2.50 1.22
CA LYS A 39 23.71 2.52 0.99
C LYS A 39 24.05 3.43 -0.18
N THR A 40 23.27 3.32 -1.25
CA THR A 40 23.43 4.16 -2.45
C THR A 40 22.63 5.47 -2.39
N GLN A 41 21.79 5.63 -1.35
CA GLN A 41 20.85 6.75 -1.20
C GLN A 41 20.05 6.96 -2.49
N SER A 42 19.38 5.90 -2.93
CA SER A 42 18.65 5.91 -4.19
C SER A 42 17.24 5.34 -4.05
N HIS A 43 16.34 5.86 -4.89
CA HIS A 43 15.01 5.32 -5.15
C HIS A 43 14.89 4.94 -6.62
N HIS A 44 14.32 3.78 -6.87
CA HIS A 44 13.98 3.31 -8.21
C HIS A 44 12.48 3.06 -8.29
N LEU A 45 11.79 3.86 -9.10
CA LEU A 45 10.33 3.89 -9.24
C LEU A 45 9.95 3.24 -10.56
N MET A 46 9.15 2.19 -10.50
CA MET A 46 8.58 1.51 -11.66
C MET A 46 7.12 1.92 -11.81
N ILE A 47 6.78 2.56 -12.92
CA ILE A 47 5.44 3.13 -13.16
C ILE A 47 4.85 2.53 -14.42
N GLY A 48 3.73 1.83 -14.27
CA GLY A 48 3.00 1.24 -15.37
C GLY A 48 2.52 2.26 -16.39
N ALA A 49 2.47 1.84 -17.65
CA ALA A 49 1.96 2.63 -18.78
C ALA A 49 0.43 2.82 -18.72
N ARG A 50 -0.07 3.47 -17.66
CA ARG A 50 -1.51 3.69 -17.44
C ARG A 50 -2.08 4.68 -18.47
N PRO A 51 -3.28 4.40 -19.04
CA PRO A 51 -4.00 5.38 -19.83
C PRO A 51 -4.49 6.53 -18.95
N GLY A 52 -4.36 7.76 -19.46
CA GLY A 52 -4.80 8.99 -18.80
C GLY A 52 -3.75 9.59 -17.85
N THR A 53 -3.66 10.92 -17.86
CA THR A 53 -2.67 11.69 -17.09
C THR A 53 -2.90 11.58 -15.59
N LEU A 54 -4.16 11.62 -15.12
CA LEU A 54 -4.47 11.65 -13.69
C LEU A 54 -4.13 10.32 -12.97
N SER A 55 -4.47 9.18 -13.57
CA SER A 55 -4.15 7.84 -13.01
C SER A 55 -2.65 7.67 -12.77
N ARG A 56 -1.87 8.09 -13.76
CA ARG A 56 -0.41 8.01 -13.73
C ARG A 56 0.15 8.98 -12.70
N GLN A 57 -0.35 10.22 -12.69
CA GLN A 57 0.03 11.25 -11.73
C GLN A 57 -0.19 10.79 -10.28
N ILE A 58 -1.37 10.28 -9.95
CA ILE A 58 -1.66 9.75 -8.59
C ILE A 58 -0.68 8.63 -8.24
N SER A 59 -0.41 7.71 -9.17
CA SER A 59 0.52 6.59 -8.95
C SER A 59 1.94 7.08 -8.69
N LEU A 60 2.44 8.03 -9.51
CA LEU A 60 3.74 8.67 -9.36
C LEU A 60 3.86 9.38 -8.00
N VAL A 61 2.89 10.24 -7.66
CA VAL A 61 2.93 11.02 -6.41
C VAL A 61 2.88 10.10 -5.20
N ARG A 62 2.11 9.00 -5.23
CA ARG A 62 2.13 8.01 -4.13
C ARG A 62 3.49 7.35 -3.94
N LEU A 63 4.15 6.96 -5.03
CA LEU A 63 5.49 6.38 -4.93
C LEU A 63 6.48 7.41 -4.36
N LEU A 64 6.38 8.68 -4.74
CA LEU A 64 7.21 9.74 -4.18
C LEU A 64 6.90 10.02 -2.70
N CYS A 65 5.63 9.97 -2.28
CA CYS A 65 5.26 10.03 -0.87
C CYS A 65 5.88 8.86 -0.09
N ARG A 66 5.85 7.63 -0.63
CA ARG A 66 6.56 6.48 -0.03
C ARG A 66 8.07 6.69 0.02
N ALA A 67 8.68 7.28 -1.02
CA ALA A 67 10.10 7.61 -1.01
C ALA A 67 10.43 8.56 0.15
N SER A 68 9.57 9.56 0.38
CA SER A 68 9.71 10.47 1.53
C SER A 68 9.66 9.73 2.86
N LEU A 69 8.74 8.77 3.01
CA LEU A 69 8.69 7.93 4.21
C LEU A 69 9.96 7.09 4.38
N ALA A 70 10.48 6.54 3.29
CA ALA A 70 11.69 5.75 3.30
C ALA A 70 12.94 6.57 3.69
N GLU A 71 13.05 7.82 3.22
CA GLU A 71 14.14 8.73 3.64
C GLU A 71 14.00 9.19 5.10
N GLN A 72 12.77 9.41 5.56
CA GLN A 72 12.50 9.91 6.91
C GLN A 72 12.69 8.83 7.99
N VAL A 73 12.33 7.58 7.67
CA VAL A 73 12.26 6.50 8.66
C VAL A 73 13.21 5.37 8.29
N ASP A 74 12.89 4.61 7.23
CA ASP A 74 13.67 3.45 6.80
C ASP A 74 13.24 2.92 5.41
N PRO A 75 14.16 2.40 4.58
CA PRO A 75 13.83 1.69 3.33
C PRO A 75 12.81 0.56 3.47
N ALA A 76 12.58 -0.02 4.65
CA ALA A 76 11.52 -1.01 4.88
C ALA A 76 10.08 -0.51 4.58
N LEU A 77 9.93 0.81 4.41
CA LEU A 77 8.70 1.47 3.93
C LEU A 77 8.62 1.54 2.40
N SER A 78 9.64 1.09 1.69
CA SER A 78 9.56 0.83 0.25
C SER A 78 8.92 -0.54 0.00
N THR A 79 8.25 -0.67 -1.14
CA THR A 79 7.36 -1.81 -1.46
C THR A 79 8.07 -3.15 -1.59
N ARG A 80 9.40 -3.17 -1.66
CA ARG A 80 10.14 -4.42 -1.84
C ARG A 80 10.59 -5.00 -0.50
N ILE A 81 9.90 -6.07 -0.11
CA ILE A 81 10.33 -7.02 0.91
C ILE A 81 11.60 -7.70 0.38
N VAL A 82 12.74 -7.41 1.00
CA VAL A 82 13.95 -8.21 0.77
C VAL A 82 13.73 -9.52 1.52
N VAL A 83 13.25 -10.54 0.82
CA VAL A 83 13.36 -11.90 1.35
C VAL A 83 14.85 -12.20 1.40
N ALA A 84 15.37 -12.52 2.60
CA ALA A 84 16.76 -12.91 2.77
C ALA A 84 17.14 -13.93 1.67
N ASP A 85 18.26 -13.66 1.00
CA ASP A 85 18.76 -14.47 -0.12
C ASP A 85 18.68 -15.96 0.25
N ARG A 86 17.80 -16.70 -0.42
CA ARG A 86 17.76 -18.17 -0.38
C ARG A 86 18.35 -18.69 -1.69
N PRO A 87 19.69 -18.67 -1.86
CA PRO A 87 20.37 -19.00 -3.13
C PRO A 87 20.19 -20.47 -3.58
N SER A 88 19.35 -21.26 -2.92
CA SER A 88 19.09 -22.67 -3.19
C SER A 88 17.59 -23.04 -3.17
N ALA A 89 16.68 -22.06 -3.21
CA ALA A 89 15.25 -22.33 -3.20
C ALA A 89 14.79 -23.05 -4.49
N SER A 90 14.06 -24.13 -4.31
CA SER A 90 13.34 -24.87 -5.36
C SER A 90 12.20 -24.04 -5.97
N PRO A 91 11.68 -24.39 -7.17
CA PRO A 91 10.54 -23.70 -7.78
C PRO A 91 9.30 -23.63 -6.88
N ASP A 92 9.03 -24.68 -6.10
CA ASP A 92 7.89 -24.71 -5.17
C ASP A 92 8.11 -23.78 -3.98
N GLU A 93 9.34 -23.65 -3.48
CA GLU A 93 9.71 -22.68 -2.45
C GLU A 93 9.60 -21.24 -2.96
N ILE A 94 9.98 -20.98 -4.21
CA ILE A 94 9.80 -19.66 -4.85
C ILE A 94 8.31 -19.33 -4.98
N LYS A 95 7.48 -20.30 -5.36
CA LYS A 95 6.03 -20.12 -5.47
C LYS A 95 5.37 -19.89 -4.11
N ALA A 96 5.75 -20.68 -3.10
CA ALA A 96 5.27 -20.51 -1.72
C ALA A 96 5.64 -19.12 -1.20
N LEU A 97 6.89 -18.70 -1.42
CA LEU A 97 7.37 -17.37 -1.08
C LEU A 97 6.59 -16.25 -1.78
N GLY A 98 6.22 -16.46 -3.05
CA GLY A 98 5.34 -15.54 -3.77
C GLY A 98 4.01 -15.32 -3.05
N GLY A 99 3.38 -16.40 -2.57
CA GLY A 99 2.16 -16.34 -1.76
C GLY A 99 2.35 -15.61 -0.44
N GLU A 100 3.44 -15.89 0.29
CA GLU A 100 3.77 -15.20 1.54
C GLU A 100 4.02 -13.69 1.34
N ILE A 101 4.70 -13.31 0.26
CA ILE A 101 4.91 -11.91 -0.13
C ILE A 101 3.58 -11.22 -0.40
N ASP A 102 2.66 -11.87 -1.11
CA ASP A 102 1.34 -11.30 -1.40
C ASP A 102 0.51 -11.14 -0.12
N HIS A 103 0.60 -12.08 0.83
CA HIS A 103 0.02 -11.92 2.16
C HIS A 103 0.62 -10.72 2.90
N LEU A 104 1.94 -10.56 2.89
CA LEU A 104 2.56 -9.40 3.53
C LEU A 104 2.13 -8.10 2.85
N ARG A 105 2.06 -8.04 1.51
CA ARG A 105 1.56 -6.86 0.77
C ARG A 105 0.13 -6.47 1.17
N ASN A 106 -0.74 -7.45 1.40
CA ASN A 106 -2.10 -7.19 1.91
C ASN A 106 -2.06 -6.59 3.33
N ALA A 107 -1.18 -7.09 4.20
CA ALA A 107 -1.00 -6.55 5.55
C ALA A 107 -0.30 -5.18 5.58
N TRP A 108 0.49 -4.88 4.55
CA TRP A 108 1.32 -3.68 4.42
C TRP A 108 0.54 -2.43 4.01
N GLN A 109 -0.79 -2.52 3.85
CA GLN A 109 -1.67 -1.36 3.63
C GLN A 109 -1.57 -0.29 4.75
N VAL A 110 -1.01 -0.64 5.90
CA VAL A 110 -0.59 0.31 6.95
C VAL A 110 0.29 1.44 6.39
N VAL A 111 1.26 1.11 5.53
CA VAL A 111 2.16 2.11 4.90
C VAL A 111 1.39 3.00 3.93
N GLU A 112 0.36 2.46 3.29
CA GLU A 112 -0.52 3.26 2.43
C GLU A 112 -1.33 4.29 3.21
N VAL A 113 -1.67 4.01 4.48
CA VAL A 113 -2.31 5.00 5.36
C VAL A 113 -1.37 6.19 5.57
N TRP A 114 -0.12 5.95 5.96
CA TRP A 114 0.88 7.02 6.11
C TRP A 114 1.21 7.73 4.80
N THR A 115 1.24 7.00 3.69
CA THR A 115 1.40 7.58 2.36
C THR A 115 0.25 8.55 2.06
N GLY A 116 -0.98 8.18 2.41
CA GLY A 116 -2.14 9.05 2.32
C GLY A 116 -2.07 10.27 3.24
N ASP A 117 -1.49 10.14 4.43
CA ASP A 117 -1.26 11.27 5.34
C ASP A 117 -0.27 12.29 4.74
N VAL A 118 0.82 11.83 4.11
CA VAL A 118 1.74 12.70 3.36
C VAL A 118 1.04 13.33 2.15
N LEU A 119 0.27 12.54 1.40
CA LEU A 119 -0.50 13.03 0.26
C LEU A 119 -1.51 14.11 0.69
N ALA A 120 -2.22 13.92 1.79
CA ALA A 120 -3.17 14.89 2.34
C ALA A 120 -2.49 16.20 2.75
N LEU A 121 -1.27 16.11 3.31
CA LEU A 121 -0.50 17.27 3.77
C LEU A 121 -0.09 18.17 2.60
N HIS A 122 0.35 17.59 1.49
CA HIS A 122 0.91 18.35 0.36
C HIS A 122 -0.08 18.56 -0.79
N TRP A 123 -0.95 17.59 -1.05
CA TRP A 123 -1.87 17.57 -2.20
C TRP A 123 -3.24 16.97 -1.82
N PRO A 124 -4.02 17.62 -0.95
CA PRO A 124 -5.30 17.10 -0.50
C PRO A 124 -6.29 16.84 -1.64
N GLN A 125 -6.20 17.60 -2.74
CA GLN A 125 -7.03 17.38 -3.94
C GLN A 125 -6.71 16.05 -4.63
N LEU A 126 -5.43 15.64 -4.67
CA LEU A 126 -5.04 14.35 -5.25
C LEU A 126 -5.52 13.19 -4.38
N LEU A 127 -5.44 13.31 -3.05
CA LEU A 127 -6.03 12.32 -2.15
C LEU A 127 -7.54 12.21 -2.37
N GLN A 128 -8.25 13.34 -2.45
CA GLN A 128 -9.68 13.35 -2.71
C GLN A 128 -10.03 12.65 -4.03
N GLN A 129 -9.27 12.91 -5.11
CA GLN A 129 -9.45 12.24 -6.40
C GLN A 129 -9.16 10.74 -6.34
N GLU A 130 -8.13 10.32 -5.61
CA GLU A 130 -7.84 8.90 -5.38
C GLU A 130 -9.02 8.20 -4.70
N LEU A 131 -9.55 8.82 -3.64
CA LEU A 131 -10.68 8.26 -2.89
C LEU A 131 -11.93 8.20 -3.80
N TYR A 132 -12.28 9.25 -4.54
CA TYR A 132 -13.42 9.19 -5.45
C TYR A 132 -13.31 8.07 -6.48
N ARG A 133 -12.11 7.85 -7.01
CA ARG A 133 -11.88 6.77 -7.97
C ARG A 133 -12.11 5.38 -7.37
N ILE A 134 -11.77 5.16 -6.10
CA ILE A 134 -12.09 3.89 -5.43
C ILE A 134 -13.62 3.71 -5.39
N GLY A 135 -14.37 4.79 -5.16
CA GLY A 135 -15.83 4.79 -5.27
C GLY A 135 -16.31 4.40 -6.68
N GLU A 136 -15.75 5.01 -7.72
CA GLU A 136 -16.07 4.67 -9.12
C GLU A 136 -15.81 3.19 -9.45
N VAL A 137 -14.70 2.63 -8.95
CA VAL A 137 -14.38 1.21 -9.10
C VAL A 137 -15.40 0.33 -8.37
N CYS A 138 -15.87 0.75 -7.19
CA CYS A 138 -16.94 0.03 -6.49
C CYS A 138 -18.24 0.01 -7.30
N ASP A 139 -18.63 1.15 -7.88
CA ASP A 139 -19.81 1.27 -8.73
C ASP A 139 -19.68 0.42 -10.00
N GLU A 140 -18.51 0.43 -10.64
CA GLU A 140 -18.22 -0.37 -11.84
C GLU A 140 -18.28 -1.87 -11.53
N VAL A 141 -17.66 -2.33 -10.44
CA VAL A 141 -17.71 -3.74 -10.04
C VAL A 141 -19.14 -4.19 -9.77
N GLN A 142 -19.95 -3.34 -9.14
CA GLN A 142 -21.37 -3.62 -8.91
C GLN A 142 -22.16 -3.74 -10.21
N ALA A 143 -21.89 -2.86 -11.19
CA ALA A 143 -22.58 -2.86 -12.47
C ALA A 143 -22.18 -4.04 -13.39
N THR A 144 -20.90 -4.40 -13.39
CA THR A 144 -20.31 -5.38 -14.32
C THR A 144 -20.22 -6.79 -13.74
N GLY A 145 -20.34 -6.94 -12.42
CA GLY A 145 -20.08 -8.21 -11.74
C GLY A 145 -18.59 -8.54 -11.57
N GLY A 146 -17.70 -7.55 -11.68
CA GLY A 146 -16.24 -7.68 -11.61
C GLY A 146 -15.66 -7.97 -10.21
N TRP A 147 -16.32 -8.78 -9.39
CA TRP A 147 -16.05 -8.94 -7.95
C TRP A 147 -14.65 -9.43 -7.59
N SER A 148 -13.95 -10.07 -8.54
CA SER A 148 -12.57 -10.54 -8.36
C SER A 148 -11.59 -9.47 -7.86
N GLN A 149 -11.82 -8.19 -8.19
CA GLN A 149 -10.98 -7.07 -7.74
C GLN A 149 -11.05 -6.85 -6.22
N PHE A 150 -12.15 -7.26 -5.58
CA PHE A 150 -12.35 -7.17 -4.14
C PHE A 150 -12.40 -8.54 -3.47
N ALA A 151 -11.90 -9.59 -4.13
CA ALA A 151 -11.83 -10.92 -3.54
C ALA A 151 -11.01 -10.88 -2.24
N PRO A 152 -11.52 -11.46 -1.13
CA PRO A 152 -10.72 -11.58 0.09
C PRO A 152 -9.48 -12.48 -0.14
N PRO A 153 -8.40 -12.27 0.63
CA PRO A 153 -8.28 -11.29 1.70
C PRO A 153 -7.81 -9.93 1.16
N ALA A 154 -7.47 -9.81 -0.13
CA ALA A 154 -6.76 -8.67 -0.70
C ALA A 154 -7.64 -7.42 -0.83
N GLY A 155 -8.92 -7.58 -1.18
CA GLY A 155 -9.85 -6.46 -1.32
C GLY A 155 -10.19 -5.75 0.00
N LEU A 156 -10.27 -6.49 1.09
CA LEU A 156 -10.73 -5.99 2.39
C LEU A 156 -9.86 -4.85 2.97
N PRO A 157 -8.51 -4.98 3.06
CA PRO A 157 -7.67 -3.92 3.59
C PRO A 157 -7.62 -2.68 2.67
N ILE A 158 -7.87 -2.84 1.36
CA ILE A 158 -7.97 -1.71 0.43
C ILE A 158 -9.23 -0.88 0.73
N LEU A 159 -10.38 -1.54 0.87
CA LEU A 159 -11.66 -0.89 1.21
C LEU A 159 -11.62 -0.26 2.61
N ALA A 160 -11.03 -0.97 3.58
CA ALA A 160 -10.87 -0.43 4.93
C ALA A 160 -9.95 0.81 4.95
N ARG A 161 -8.85 0.80 4.19
CA ARG A 161 -7.98 1.96 4.03
C ARG A 161 -8.74 3.14 3.44
N TYR A 162 -9.54 2.92 2.40
CA TYR A 162 -10.34 3.95 1.76
C TYR A 162 -11.24 4.69 2.77
N VAL A 163 -12.04 3.94 3.55
CA VAL A 163 -12.92 4.52 4.58
C VAL A 163 -12.11 5.21 5.68
N ALA A 164 -11.02 4.59 6.13
CA ALA A 164 -10.18 5.15 7.17
C ALA A 164 -9.51 6.47 6.75
N GLN A 165 -8.97 6.55 5.54
CA GLN A 165 -8.35 7.77 5.01
C GLN A 165 -9.36 8.89 4.82
N ALA A 166 -10.55 8.57 4.28
CA ALA A 166 -11.64 9.53 4.16
C ALA A 166 -12.02 10.12 5.52
N ALA A 167 -12.17 9.27 6.55
CA ALA A 167 -12.48 9.71 7.91
C ALA A 167 -11.35 10.55 8.54
N ARG A 168 -10.09 10.11 8.44
CA ARG A 168 -8.92 10.82 8.98
C ARG A 168 -8.80 12.24 8.44
N HIS A 169 -9.07 12.41 7.14
CA HIS A 169 -8.90 13.68 6.43
C HIS A 169 -10.21 14.44 6.20
N ARG A 170 -11.32 13.96 6.77
CA ARG A 170 -12.67 14.55 6.66
C ARG A 170 -13.12 14.75 5.20
N ILE A 171 -12.76 13.81 4.33
CA ILE A 171 -13.14 13.81 2.92
C ILE A 171 -14.45 13.02 2.79
N PRO A 172 -15.54 13.61 2.26
CA PRO A 172 -16.78 12.89 2.04
C PRO A 172 -16.60 11.88 0.91
N VAL A 173 -16.97 10.62 1.19
CA VAL A 173 -16.87 9.52 0.24
C VAL A 173 -18.18 8.71 0.18
N PRO A 174 -18.50 8.07 -0.96
CA PRO A 174 -19.63 7.15 -1.07
C PRO A 174 -19.65 6.07 0.03
N SER A 175 -20.85 5.66 0.44
CA SER A 175 -21.01 4.51 1.33
C SER A 175 -20.54 3.23 0.64
N LEU A 176 -19.89 2.34 1.39
CA LEU A 176 -19.50 1.02 0.90
C LEU A 176 -20.60 -0.04 1.07
N ASP A 177 -21.74 0.26 1.68
CA ASP A 177 -22.74 -0.76 2.07
C ASP A 177 -23.12 -1.70 0.92
N THR A 178 -23.29 -1.15 -0.28
CA THR A 178 -23.67 -1.92 -1.47
C THR A 178 -22.55 -2.83 -1.97
N VAL A 179 -21.31 -2.33 -2.03
CA VAL A 179 -20.16 -3.16 -2.44
C VAL A 179 -19.86 -4.25 -1.41
N LEU A 180 -20.00 -3.95 -0.11
CA LEU A 180 -19.84 -4.94 0.96
C LEU A 180 -20.91 -6.03 0.88
N SER A 181 -22.16 -5.65 0.59
CA SER A 181 -23.25 -6.61 0.38
C SER A 181 -22.97 -7.51 -0.83
N GLY A 182 -22.42 -6.92 -1.90
CA GLY A 182 -22.00 -7.64 -3.09
C GLY A 182 -20.86 -8.62 -2.83
N ILE A 183 -19.83 -8.21 -2.09
CA ILE A 183 -18.71 -9.08 -1.68
C ILE A 183 -19.23 -10.24 -0.83
N ALA A 184 -20.06 -9.98 0.19
CA ALA A 184 -20.62 -11.01 1.05
C ALA A 184 -21.48 -12.02 0.26
N LYS A 185 -22.19 -11.57 -0.78
CA LYS A 185 -22.96 -12.45 -1.66
C LYS A 185 -22.08 -13.33 -2.55
N HIS A 186 -20.99 -12.81 -3.09
CA HIS A 186 -20.11 -13.55 -4.04
C HIS A 186 -19.07 -14.41 -3.33
N TYR A 187 -18.69 -14.03 -2.11
CA TYR A 187 -17.72 -14.73 -1.28
C TYR A 187 -18.36 -15.08 0.09
N PRO A 188 -19.44 -15.89 0.11
CA PRO A 188 -20.22 -16.15 1.32
C PRO A 188 -19.46 -16.96 2.38
N VAL A 189 -18.37 -17.62 1.98
CA VAL A 189 -17.50 -18.41 2.85
C VAL A 189 -16.09 -18.23 2.31
N TYR A 190 -15.40 -17.18 2.73
CA TYR A 190 -13.95 -17.26 2.68
C TYR A 190 -13.54 -18.40 3.63
N PRO A 191 -12.64 -19.32 3.25
CA PRO A 191 -12.28 -20.43 4.12
C PRO A 191 -11.59 -19.88 5.38
N GLY A 192 -12.30 -19.86 6.50
CA GLY A 192 -11.88 -19.18 7.72
C GLY A 192 -12.97 -18.24 8.24
N THR A 193 -12.92 -17.92 9.52
CA THR A 193 -13.96 -17.26 10.32
C THR A 193 -14.21 -15.78 9.98
N ILE A 194 -13.72 -15.30 8.84
CA ILE A 194 -13.68 -13.88 8.46
C ILE A 194 -15.07 -13.39 8.07
N ASN A 195 -15.72 -12.68 8.99
CA ASN A 195 -16.89 -11.87 8.69
C ASN A 195 -16.44 -10.59 7.97
N THR A 196 -16.73 -10.47 6.67
CA THR A 196 -16.33 -9.35 5.81
C THR A 196 -16.59 -7.97 6.43
N TYR A 197 -17.79 -7.76 6.99
CA TYR A 197 -18.19 -6.47 7.56
C TYR A 197 -17.41 -6.14 8.82
N GLU A 198 -17.32 -7.11 9.73
CA GLU A 198 -16.62 -6.98 11.01
C GLU A 198 -15.12 -6.75 10.78
N THR A 199 -14.52 -7.53 9.88
CA THR A 199 -13.11 -7.41 9.50
C THR A 199 -12.79 -6.03 8.93
N ILE A 200 -13.64 -5.50 8.04
CA ILE A 200 -13.46 -4.15 7.51
C ILE A 200 -13.62 -3.09 8.61
N ALA A 201 -14.60 -3.24 9.51
CA ALA A 201 -14.78 -2.31 10.61
C ALA A 201 -13.56 -2.28 11.55
N GLU A 202 -12.99 -3.44 11.88
CA GLU A 202 -11.80 -3.57 12.71
C GLU A 202 -10.55 -3.02 12.02
N LEU A 203 -10.36 -3.30 10.72
CA LEU A 203 -9.28 -2.70 9.92
C LEU A 203 -9.42 -1.18 9.81
N CYS A 204 -10.63 -0.67 9.58
CA CYS A 204 -10.93 0.76 9.58
C CYS A 204 -10.54 1.40 10.90
N CYS A 205 -10.96 0.80 12.02
CA CYS A 205 -10.63 1.27 13.36
C CYS A 205 -9.11 1.31 13.58
N LEU A 206 -8.41 0.23 13.22
CA LEU A 206 -6.95 0.15 13.27
C LEU A 206 -6.30 1.28 12.48
N TYR A 207 -6.68 1.46 11.21
CA TYR A 207 -6.11 2.47 10.32
C TYR A 207 -6.42 3.90 10.76
N GLN A 208 -7.63 4.17 11.25
CA GLN A 208 -8.00 5.48 11.79
C GLN A 208 -7.19 5.81 13.05
N GLN A 209 -6.86 4.82 13.87
CA GLN A 209 -6.08 4.99 15.09
C GLN A 209 -4.56 4.95 14.89
N LEU A 210 -4.08 4.69 13.66
CA LEU A 210 -2.64 4.71 13.39
C LEU A 210 -2.08 6.10 13.73
N PRO A 211 -1.03 6.17 14.57
CA PRO A 211 -0.36 7.43 14.84
C PRO A 211 0.32 7.91 13.55
N GLY A 212 0.44 9.23 13.38
CA GLY A 212 1.29 9.80 12.34
C GLY A 212 2.76 9.42 12.55
N ILE A 213 3.55 9.45 11.47
CA ILE A 213 4.99 9.19 11.53
C ILE A 213 5.65 10.24 12.42
N SER A 214 6.49 9.77 13.34
CA SER A 214 7.15 10.62 14.32
C SER A 214 8.54 11.10 13.90
N GLY A 215 9.12 10.47 12.87
CA GLY A 215 10.52 10.67 12.46
C GLY A 215 11.50 9.93 13.37
N ASN A 216 11.01 9.20 14.38
CA ASN A 216 11.83 8.34 15.21
C ASN A 216 11.81 6.93 14.61
N ARG A 217 12.89 6.57 13.91
CA ARG A 217 13.05 5.28 13.22
C ARG A 217 12.59 4.10 14.07
N THR A 218 13.12 3.93 15.28
CA THR A 218 12.78 2.79 16.14
C THR A 218 11.30 2.75 16.51
N ARG A 219 10.72 3.90 16.87
CA ARG A 219 9.29 3.99 17.22
C ARG A 219 8.41 3.69 16.02
N ASP A 220 8.68 4.30 14.87
CA ASP A 220 7.86 4.18 13.67
C ASP A 220 7.92 2.75 13.11
N LEU A 221 9.10 2.12 13.09
CA LEU A 221 9.26 0.71 12.72
C LEU A 221 8.53 -0.23 13.70
N THR A 222 8.54 0.07 14.99
CA THR A 222 7.79 -0.69 16.00
C THR A 222 6.28 -0.58 15.79
N VAL A 223 5.77 0.61 15.45
CA VAL A 223 4.36 0.81 15.11
C VAL A 223 4.01 0.03 13.84
N LEU A 224 4.87 0.08 12.82
CA LEU A 224 4.70 -0.64 11.57
C LEU A 224 4.57 -2.15 11.82
N GLU A 225 5.54 -2.77 12.49
CA GLU A 225 5.54 -4.21 12.79
C GLU A 225 4.29 -4.64 13.56
N ARG A 226 3.93 -3.91 14.62
CA ARG A 226 2.73 -4.23 15.42
C ARG A 226 1.45 -4.12 14.61
N SER A 227 1.36 -3.11 13.74
CA SER A 227 0.15 -2.86 12.94
C SER A 227 0.01 -3.90 11.84
N VAL A 228 1.09 -4.24 11.14
CA VAL A 228 1.12 -5.35 10.17
C VAL A 228 0.70 -6.66 10.83
N ASN A 229 1.27 -6.99 12.01
CA ASN A 229 0.87 -8.20 12.76
C ASN A 229 -0.59 -8.17 13.25
N LYS A 230 -1.20 -7.00 13.43
CA LYS A 230 -2.65 -6.91 13.68
C LYS A 230 -3.44 -7.20 12.40
N VAL A 231 -3.06 -6.62 11.26
CA VAL A 231 -3.73 -6.88 9.98
C VAL A 231 -3.62 -8.37 9.59
N VAL A 232 -2.46 -9.00 9.76
CA VAL A 232 -2.26 -10.44 9.55
C VAL A 232 -3.25 -11.27 10.35
N ARG A 233 -3.46 -10.94 11.63
CA ARG A 233 -4.42 -11.66 12.49
C ARG A 233 -5.87 -11.42 12.08
N LEU A 234 -6.23 -10.17 11.77
CA LEU A 234 -7.57 -9.80 11.31
C LEU A 234 -7.96 -10.47 10.00
N LEU A 235 -7.00 -10.65 9.10
CA LEU A 235 -7.19 -11.29 7.79
C LEU A 235 -6.88 -12.80 7.81
N GLU A 236 -6.59 -13.38 8.98
CA GLU A 236 -6.18 -14.78 9.17
C GLU A 236 -5.09 -15.23 8.17
N LEU A 237 -4.12 -14.35 7.85
CA LEU A 237 -3.11 -14.64 6.84
C LEU A 237 -2.11 -15.68 7.38
N PRO A 238 -1.68 -16.65 6.56
CA PRO A 238 -0.80 -17.74 6.98
C PRO A 238 0.68 -17.32 7.02
N ILE A 239 0.99 -16.16 7.59
CA ILE A 239 2.35 -15.61 7.73
C ILE A 239 2.58 -15.10 9.15
N SER A 240 3.84 -14.98 9.57
CA SER A 240 4.20 -14.39 10.87
C SER A 240 5.30 -13.34 10.68
N PRO A 241 4.99 -12.23 10.00
CA PRO A 241 6.01 -11.28 9.58
C PRO A 241 6.67 -10.61 10.79
N ARG A 242 8.00 -10.59 10.77
CA ARG A 242 8.82 -9.88 11.76
C ARG A 242 9.71 -8.89 11.05
N LEU A 243 9.91 -7.74 11.68
CA LEU A 243 10.83 -6.75 11.16
C LEU A 243 12.18 -6.92 11.87
N MET A 244 13.14 -7.53 11.17
CA MET A 244 14.51 -7.59 11.66
C MET A 244 15.20 -6.27 11.39
N VAL A 245 15.58 -5.58 12.47
CA VAL A 245 16.23 -4.27 12.40
C VAL A 245 17.70 -4.42 12.78
N ASP A 246 18.58 -4.09 11.84
CA ASP A 246 19.99 -3.88 12.11
C ASP A 246 20.34 -2.37 12.08
N ALA A 247 21.62 -2.05 12.25
CA ALA A 247 22.10 -0.66 12.30
C ALA A 247 21.80 0.11 11.01
N ASP A 248 21.86 -0.59 9.87
CA ASP A 248 21.79 0.01 8.55
C ASP A 248 20.42 -0.19 7.90
N ASN A 249 19.74 -1.30 8.13
CA ASN A 249 18.55 -1.72 7.42
C ASN A 249 17.48 -2.28 8.36
N ALA A 250 16.24 -2.25 7.89
CA ALA A 250 15.19 -3.10 8.42
C ALA A 250 14.65 -3.99 7.29
N VAL A 251 14.44 -5.27 7.59
CA VAL A 251 14.05 -6.29 6.61
C VAL A 251 12.91 -7.11 7.18
N TRP A 252 11.89 -7.36 6.37
CA TRP A 252 10.81 -8.28 6.72
C TRP A 252 11.25 -9.72 6.58
N VAL A 253 11.03 -10.50 7.63
CA VAL A 253 11.19 -11.96 7.64
C VAL A 253 9.81 -12.58 7.78
N LEU A 254 9.50 -13.53 6.90
CA LEU A 254 8.20 -14.22 6.80
C LEU A 254 8.24 -15.59 7.48
#